data_AF-A0A1F8QYR6-F1
#
_entry.id   AF-A0A1F8QYR6-F1
#
_cell.length_a   1.000
_cell.length_b   1.000
_cell.length_c   1.000
_cell.angle_alpha   90.00
_cell.angle_beta   90.00
_cell.angle_gamma   90.00
#
_symmetry.space_group_name_H-M   'P 1'
#
loop_
_entity.id
_entity.type
_entity.pdbx_description
1 polymer ?
#
loop_
_entity_poly.entity_id
_entity_poly.type
_entity_poly.pdbx_seq_one_letter_code
_entity_poly.pdbx_strand_id
1 'polypeptide(L)'
;MIVELLLANHCGNCFMCEKANICELREVAADLGVGIPRFHLPKRWVQVEDVSPYIERDLAKCILCRRCVKACSEIAKKNVLSIGYRGFDTKIICDTDQPLDKEACRDCGICITHCPTGALATPRKIGKEKKAKPLLIKS
;
A
#
# COMPACT_ATOMS: atom_id res chain seq x y z
N MET A 1 -10.80 1.33 17.69
CA MET A 1 -10.82 2.75 17.30
C MET A 1 -9.74 3.12 16.27
N ILE A 2 -8.47 2.78 16.47
CA ILE A 2 -7.39 3.15 15.51
C ILE A 2 -7.56 2.47 14.14
N VAL A 3 -7.84 1.17 14.10
CA VAL A 3 -7.98 0.41 12.85
C VAL A 3 -9.14 0.93 11.99
N GLU A 4 -10.22 1.37 12.62
CA GLU A 4 -11.37 1.99 11.95
C GLU A 4 -10.97 3.29 11.22
N LEU A 5 -10.13 4.13 11.84
CA LEU A 5 -9.61 5.35 11.21
C LEU A 5 -8.65 5.03 10.05
N LEU A 6 -7.81 4.00 10.19
CA LEU A 6 -6.94 3.55 9.11
C LEU A 6 -7.75 3.06 7.90
N LEU A 7 -8.84 2.32 8.14
CA LEU A 7 -9.76 1.89 7.09
C LEU A 7 -10.54 3.06 6.48
N ALA A 8 -10.92 4.07 7.26
CA ALA A 8 -11.60 5.26 6.76
C ALA A 8 -10.71 6.07 5.80
N ASN A 9 -9.40 6.15 6.08
CA ASN A 9 -8.43 6.85 5.23
C ASN A 9 -7.91 5.98 4.05
N HIS A 10 -8.13 4.68 4.10
CA HIS A 10 -7.72 3.71 3.09
C HIS A 10 -8.82 3.54 2.03
N CYS A 11 -8.45 3.54 0.74
CA CYS A 11 -9.41 3.26 -0.32
C CYS A 11 -9.85 1.78 -0.26
N GLY A 12 -11.03 1.53 0.29
CA GLY A 12 -11.62 0.22 0.56
C GLY A 12 -12.04 -0.63 -0.65
N ASN A 13 -11.46 -0.44 -1.84
CA ASN A 13 -11.71 -1.33 -2.97
C ASN A 13 -10.91 -2.65 -2.86
N CYS A 14 -11.14 -3.39 -1.77
CA CYS A 14 -10.44 -4.64 -1.52
C CYS A 14 -10.81 -5.72 -2.55
N PHE A 15 -12.01 -5.68 -3.13
CA PHE A 15 -12.44 -6.65 -4.14
C PHE A 15 -11.51 -6.67 -5.37
N MET A 16 -11.10 -5.49 -5.84
CA MET A 16 -10.18 -5.35 -6.96
C MET A 16 -8.70 -5.38 -6.56
N CYS A 17 -8.40 -5.46 -5.26
CA CYS A 17 -7.02 -5.47 -4.78
C CYS A 17 -6.36 -6.84 -4.98
N GLU A 18 -5.09 -6.86 -5.41
CA GLU A 18 -4.33 -8.11 -5.55
C GLU A 18 -3.92 -8.70 -4.20
N LYS A 19 -3.54 -7.83 -3.25
CA LYS A 19 -3.20 -8.22 -1.89
C LYS A 19 -4.40 -8.46 -0.99
N ALA A 20 -5.63 -8.43 -1.50
CA ALA A 20 -6.84 -8.49 -0.69
C ALA A 20 -6.88 -9.66 0.31
N ASN A 21 -6.35 -10.81 -0.09
CA ASN A 21 -6.34 -12.05 0.69
C ASN A 21 -5.09 -12.24 1.56
N ILE A 22 -4.15 -11.31 1.50
CA ILE A 22 -2.92 -11.30 2.32
C ILE A 22 -2.67 -9.91 2.93
N CYS A 23 -3.72 -9.09 2.98
CA CYS A 23 -3.65 -7.72 3.47
C CYS A 23 -3.71 -7.74 4.99
N GLU A 24 -2.60 -7.41 5.64
CA GLU A 24 -2.49 -7.40 7.11
C GLU A 24 -3.52 -6.43 7.74
N LEU A 25 -3.81 -5.30 7.09
CA LEU A 25 -4.84 -4.37 7.58
C LEU A 25 -6.23 -5.03 7.64
N ARG A 26 -6.56 -5.86 6.65
CA ARG A 26 -7.84 -6.55 6.56
C ARG A 26 -7.92 -7.70 7.56
N GLU A 27 -6.80 -8.42 7.75
CA GLU A 27 -6.67 -9.47 8.76
C GLU A 27 -6.90 -8.89 10.17
N VAL A 28 -6.15 -7.85 10.54
CA VAL A 28 -6.32 -7.17 11.85
C VAL A 28 -7.73 -6.59 12.01
N ALA A 29 -8.33 -6.05 10.95
CA ALA A 29 -9.71 -5.56 11.01
C ALA A 29 -10.71 -6.69 11.27
N ALA A 30 -10.54 -7.85 10.61
CA ALA A 30 -11.38 -9.02 10.83
C ALA A 30 -11.23 -9.56 12.25
N ASP A 31 -10.00 -9.69 12.76
CA ASP A 31 -9.72 -10.18 14.10
C ASP A 31 -10.34 -9.30 15.19
N LEU A 32 -10.42 -7.99 14.94
CA LEU A 32 -11.01 -7.01 15.86
C LEU A 32 -12.51 -6.77 15.63
N GLY A 33 -13.15 -7.47 14.68
CA GLY A 33 -14.56 -7.25 14.33
C GLY A 33 -14.85 -5.86 13.77
N VAL A 34 -13.86 -5.19 13.18
CA VAL A 34 -14.01 -3.85 12.58
C VAL A 34 -14.46 -4.01 11.14
N GLY A 35 -15.72 -3.65 10.87
CA GLY A 35 -16.32 -3.65 9.55
C GLY A 35 -16.19 -2.31 8.82
N ILE A 36 -17.31 -1.83 8.30
CA ILE A 36 -17.40 -0.57 7.57
C ILE A 36 -17.10 0.60 8.53
N PRO A 37 -16.15 1.49 8.21
CA PRO A 37 -15.83 2.63 9.07
C PRO A 37 -17.02 3.58 9.20
N ARG A 38 -17.25 4.11 10.41
CA ARG A 38 -18.26 5.15 10.65
C ARG A 38 -17.78 6.55 10.25
N PHE A 39 -16.46 6.73 10.16
CA PHE A 39 -15.84 8.00 9.79
C PHE A 39 -15.82 8.18 8.27
N HIS A 40 -16.29 9.34 7.81
CA HIS A 40 -16.29 9.73 6.42
C HIS A 40 -15.18 10.76 6.21
N LEU A 41 -14.01 10.29 5.80
CA LEU A 41 -12.89 11.15 5.44
C LEU A 41 -12.93 11.44 3.93
N PRO A 42 -12.52 12.65 3.49
CA PRO A 42 -12.29 12.90 2.07
C PRO A 42 -11.27 11.88 1.56
N LYS A 43 -11.67 11.09 0.56
CA LYS A 43 -10.77 10.10 -0.02
C LYS A 43 -9.61 10.81 -0.71
N ARG A 44 -8.40 10.33 -0.44
CA ARG A 44 -7.23 10.69 -1.26
C ARG A 44 -7.35 10.03 -2.62
N TRP A 45 -7.77 10.82 -3.60
CA TRP A 45 -7.67 10.44 -5.01
C TRP A 45 -6.26 10.76 -5.49
N VAL A 46 -5.36 9.78 -5.33
CA VAL A 46 -4.02 9.84 -5.90
C VAL A 46 -4.04 8.99 -7.16
N GLN A 47 -3.51 9.53 -8.26
CA GLN A 47 -3.33 8.75 -9.49
C GLN A 47 -2.41 7.56 -9.20
N VAL A 48 -2.74 6.40 -9.76
CA VAL A 48 -1.86 5.24 -9.68
C VAL A 48 -0.61 5.54 -10.51
N GLU A 49 0.56 5.38 -9.92
CA GLU A 49 1.83 5.51 -10.64
C GLU A 49 2.28 4.12 -11.12
N ASP A 50 2.37 3.94 -12.43
CA ASP A 50 2.73 2.69 -13.11
C ASP A 50 3.90 2.86 -14.09
N VAL A 51 4.68 3.94 -13.94
CA VAL A 51 5.81 4.29 -14.81
C VAL A 51 6.92 3.25 -14.76
N SER A 52 7.15 2.62 -13.60
CA SER A 52 8.13 1.56 -13.47
C SER A 52 7.56 0.22 -13.96
N PRO A 53 8.31 -0.54 -14.79
CA PRO A 53 7.87 -1.87 -15.24
C PRO A 53 7.87 -2.91 -14.11
N TYR A 54 8.27 -2.54 -12.90
CA TYR A 54 8.50 -3.44 -11.79
C TYR A 54 7.63 -3.18 -10.56
N ILE A 55 7.21 -1.92 -10.36
CA ILE A 55 6.45 -1.50 -9.18
C ILE A 55 5.29 -0.63 -9.63
N GLU A 56 4.08 -1.05 -9.24
CA GLU A 56 2.86 -0.23 -9.30
C GLU A 56 2.62 0.40 -7.92
N ARG A 57 2.39 1.72 -7.88
CA ARG A 57 2.11 2.46 -6.65
C ARG A 57 0.70 3.02 -6.66
N ASP A 58 -0.13 2.52 -5.76
CA ASP A 58 -1.46 3.07 -5.48
C ASP A 58 -1.48 3.61 -4.05
N LEU A 59 -1.15 4.89 -3.89
CA LEU A 59 -1.06 5.52 -2.58
C LEU A 59 -2.42 5.75 -1.91
N ALA A 60 -3.54 5.62 -2.63
CA ALA A 60 -4.87 5.64 -2.02
C ALA A 60 -5.09 4.40 -1.12
N LYS A 61 -4.32 3.32 -1.34
CA LYS A 61 -4.30 2.13 -0.48
C LYS A 61 -3.27 2.22 0.65
N CYS A 62 -2.50 3.31 0.76
CA CYS A 62 -1.44 3.45 1.77
C CYS A 62 -2.01 3.90 3.12
N ILE A 63 -1.58 3.24 4.20
CA ILE A 63 -1.91 3.63 5.58
C ILE A 63 -0.78 4.41 6.29
N LEU A 64 0.22 4.87 5.53
CA LEU A 64 1.36 5.66 6.05
C LEU A 64 2.13 4.98 7.21
N CYS A 65 2.19 3.65 7.23
CA CYS A 65 2.92 2.89 8.25
C CYS A 65 4.45 2.98 8.17
N ARG A 66 5.00 3.56 7.08
CA ARG A 66 6.44 3.79 6.85
C ARG A 66 7.32 2.53 6.77
N ARG A 67 6.75 1.33 6.78
CA ARG A 67 7.50 0.06 6.64
C ARG A 67 8.30 -0.02 5.34
N CYS A 68 7.75 0.47 4.23
CA CYS A 68 8.45 0.51 2.95
C CYS A 68 9.66 1.45 2.96
N VAL A 69 9.54 2.62 3.59
CA VAL A 69 10.64 3.60 3.76
C VAL A 69 11.75 2.97 4.59
N LYS A 70 11.41 2.41 5.75
CA LYS A 70 12.37 1.73 6.63
C LYS A 70 13.04 0.55 5.94
N ALA A 71 12.30 -0.28 5.21
CA ALA A 71 12.88 -1.40 4.46
C ALA A 71 13.82 -0.92 3.33
N CYS A 72 13.45 0.16 2.63
CA CYS A 72 14.26 0.73 1.57
C CYS A 72 15.60 1.29 2.10
N SER A 73 15.58 1.95 3.26
CA SER A 73 16.77 2.54 3.88
C SER A 73 17.61 1.51 4.63
N GLU A 74 17.01 0.67 5.47
CA GLU A 74 17.75 -0.18 6.40
C GLU A 74 18.13 -1.53 5.79
N ILE A 75 17.25 -2.13 4.99
CA ILE A 75 17.45 -3.48 4.42
C ILE A 75 18.10 -3.40 3.05
N ALA A 76 17.48 -2.65 2.12
CA ALA A 76 18.03 -2.52 0.77
C ALA A 76 19.18 -1.50 0.66
N LYS A 77 19.39 -0.64 1.68
CA LYS A 77 20.43 0.39 1.69
C LYS A 77 20.39 1.35 0.48
N LYS A 78 19.18 1.67 -0.02
CA LYS A 78 18.99 2.52 -1.21
C LYS A 78 18.47 3.92 -0.92
N ASN A 79 17.71 4.13 0.17
CA ASN A 79 17.13 5.43 0.54
C ASN A 79 16.28 6.12 -0.54
N VAL A 80 15.61 5.36 -1.40
CA VAL A 80 14.81 5.89 -2.53
C VAL A 80 13.45 6.45 -2.06
N LEU A 81 12.83 5.79 -1.08
CA LEU A 81 11.51 6.16 -0.58
C LEU A 81 11.62 7.04 0.65
N SER A 82 10.80 8.10 0.70
CA SER A 82 10.70 9.04 1.82
C SER A 82 9.25 9.44 2.08
N ILE A 83 9.02 10.30 3.08
CA ILE A 83 7.71 10.87 3.40
C ILE A 83 7.73 12.34 3.02
N GLY A 84 6.80 12.75 2.18
CA GLY A 84 6.59 14.14 1.79
C GLY A 84 5.35 14.72 2.41
N TYR A 85 5.23 16.05 2.35
CA TYR A 85 4.05 16.82 2.73
C TYR A 85 3.63 16.68 4.21
N ARG A 86 2.53 17.33 4.59
CA ARG A 86 2.02 17.39 5.98
C ARG A 86 0.50 17.17 6.02
N GLY A 87 0.00 16.77 7.19
CA GLY A 87 -1.43 16.60 7.43
C GLY A 87 -2.11 15.64 6.44
N PHE A 88 -3.25 16.07 5.89
CA PHE A 88 -4.02 15.29 4.91
C PHE A 88 -3.32 15.12 3.56
N ASP A 89 -2.17 15.76 3.33
CA ASP A 89 -1.39 15.63 2.09
C ASP A 89 -0.14 14.73 2.25
N THR A 90 0.23 14.35 3.48
CA THR A 90 1.37 13.45 3.76
C THR A 90 1.34 12.14 2.97
N LYS A 91 2.25 11.94 2.01
CA LYS A 91 2.33 10.70 1.21
C LYS A 91 3.74 10.14 1.16
N ILE A 92 3.86 8.88 0.76
CA ILE A 92 5.16 8.29 0.43
C ILE A 92 5.59 8.88 -0.91
N ILE A 93 6.81 9.40 -0.96
CA ILE A 93 7.39 10.05 -2.13
C ILE A 93 8.70 9.37 -2.53
N CYS A 94 9.13 9.60 -3.77
CA CYS A 94 10.47 9.28 -4.24
C CYS A 94 11.20 10.61 -4.49
N ASP A 95 12.41 10.75 -3.95
CA ASP A 95 13.22 11.98 -4.06
C ASP A 95 12.38 13.26 -3.80
N THR A 96 12.31 14.20 -4.75
CA THR A 96 11.48 15.42 -4.69
C THR A 96 10.05 15.20 -5.21
N ASP A 97 9.38 14.14 -4.75
CA ASP A 97 8.05 13.71 -5.23
C ASP A 97 7.98 13.42 -6.73
N GLN A 98 9.02 12.78 -7.25
CA GLN A 98 9.05 12.32 -8.63
C GLN A 98 8.37 10.94 -8.75
N PRO A 99 7.84 10.59 -9.94
CA PRO A 99 7.38 9.24 -10.21
C PRO A 99 8.48 8.21 -9.95
N LEU A 100 8.12 7.07 -9.39
CA LEU A 100 9.09 5.99 -9.20
C LEU A 100 9.34 5.31 -10.55
N ASP A 101 10.39 5.75 -11.26
CA ASP A 101 10.80 5.15 -12.52
C ASP A 101 11.84 4.03 -12.35
N LYS A 102 12.24 3.43 -13.48
CA LYS A 102 13.22 2.34 -13.52
C LYS A 102 14.63 2.79 -13.11
N GLU A 103 14.98 4.05 -13.30
CA GLU A 103 16.31 4.57 -12.99
C GLU A 103 16.46 4.84 -11.49
N ALA A 104 15.43 5.44 -10.89
CA ALA A 104 15.32 5.68 -9.46
C ALA A 104 15.26 4.38 -8.65
N CYS A 105 14.57 3.35 -9.14
CA CYS A 105 14.45 2.07 -8.46
C CYS A 105 14.56 0.87 -9.41
N ARG A 106 15.73 0.22 -9.43
CA ARG A 106 16.00 -1.04 -10.15
C ARG A 106 15.38 -2.29 -9.50
N ASP A 107 14.21 -2.15 -8.87
CA ASP A 107 13.41 -3.21 -8.26
C ASP A 107 14.14 -4.28 -7.45
N CYS A 108 14.35 -4.00 -6.17
CA CYS A 108 14.74 -5.04 -5.21
C CYS A 108 13.54 -5.74 -4.55
N GLY A 109 12.29 -5.37 -4.88
CA GLY A 109 11.07 -5.92 -4.30
C GLY A 109 10.86 -5.67 -2.79
N ILE A 110 11.85 -5.16 -2.04
CA ILE A 110 11.80 -5.10 -0.58
C ILE A 110 10.63 -4.27 -0.05
N CYS A 111 10.31 -3.17 -0.74
CA CYS A 111 9.21 -2.29 -0.36
C CYS A 111 7.84 -2.94 -0.60
N ILE A 112 7.71 -3.77 -1.64
CA ILE A 112 6.49 -4.55 -1.93
C ILE A 112 6.30 -5.60 -0.84
N THR A 113 7.35 -6.34 -0.49
CA THR A 113 7.31 -7.40 0.52
C THR A 113 6.90 -6.87 1.88
N HIS A 114 7.42 -5.72 2.30
CA HIS A 114 7.09 -5.13 3.61
C HIS A 114 5.86 -4.22 3.62
N CYS A 115 5.18 -4.03 2.48
CA CYS A 115 3.96 -3.24 2.44
C CYS A 115 2.77 -4.09 2.95
N PRO A 116 2.14 -3.72 4.08
CA PRO A 116 1.04 -4.48 4.68
C PRO A 116 -0.29 -4.39 3.89
N THR A 117 -0.39 -3.44 2.96
CA THR A 117 -1.56 -3.23 2.12
C THR A 117 -1.21 -3.36 0.64
N GLY A 118 -2.20 -3.22 -0.24
CA GLY A 118 -2.03 -3.18 -1.69
C GLY A 118 -1.44 -1.89 -2.26
N ALA A 119 -0.79 -1.04 -1.46
CA ALA A 119 -0.27 0.24 -1.93
C ALA A 119 0.98 0.13 -2.81
N LEU A 120 1.77 -0.92 -2.62
CA LEU A 120 2.92 -1.27 -3.43
C LEU A 120 2.73 -2.72 -3.90
N ALA A 121 2.70 -2.92 -5.22
CA ALA A 121 2.51 -4.21 -5.85
C ALA A 121 3.40 -4.35 -7.09
N THR A 122 3.60 -5.57 -7.55
CA THR A 122 4.19 -5.81 -8.87
C THR A 122 3.12 -5.54 -9.93
N PRO A 123 3.43 -4.88 -11.06
CA PRO A 123 2.47 -4.64 -12.12
C PRO A 123 1.77 -5.92 -12.57
N ARG A 124 0.46 -5.82 -12.75
CA ARG A 124 -0.38 -6.95 -13.12
C ARG A 124 -0.01 -7.47 -14.50
N LYS A 125 0.50 -8.69 -14.57
CA LYS A 125 0.68 -9.41 -15.85
C LYS A 125 -0.58 -10.21 -16.16
N ILE A 126 -1.16 -9.97 -17.34
CA ILE A 126 -2.31 -10.74 -17.84
C ILE A 126 -1.95 -12.24 -17.81
N GLY A 127 -2.81 -13.07 -17.21
CA GLY A 127 -2.65 -14.53 -17.14
C GLY A 127 -2.02 -15.09 -15.87
N LYS A 128 -1.66 -14.27 -14.86
CA LYS A 128 -1.21 -14.79 -13.55
C LYS A 128 -2.37 -15.03 -12.58
N GLU A 129 -2.46 -16.25 -12.04
CA GLU A 129 -3.40 -16.62 -10.98
C GLU A 129 -3.00 -16.00 -9.63
N LYS A 130 -3.99 -15.54 -8.85
CA LYS A 130 -3.79 -15.04 -7.48
C LYS A 130 -3.48 -16.22 -6.54
N LYS A 131 -2.20 -16.46 -6.24
CA LYS A 131 -1.74 -17.50 -5.28
C LYS A 131 -1.97 -17.10 -3.81
N ALA A 132 -3.19 -16.73 -3.42
CA ALA A 132 -3.48 -16.31 -2.05
C ALA A 132 -4.63 -17.11 -1.44
N LYS A 133 -4.38 -17.69 -0.25
CA LYS A 133 -5.42 -18.35 0.55
C LYS A 133 -6.51 -17.33 0.89
N PRO A 134 -7.80 -17.61 0.65
CA PRO A 134 -8.86 -16.67 0.99
C PRO A 134 -8.83 -16.32 2.48
N LEU A 135 -8.92 -15.02 2.80
CA LEU A 135 -9.21 -14.60 4.17
C LEU A 135 -10.68 -14.95 4.47
N LEU A 136 -10.87 -16.07 5.17
CA LEU A 136 -12.17 -16.47 5.70
C LEU A 136 -12.41 -15.70 7.00
N ILE A 137 -13.46 -14.89 7.03
CA ILE A 137 -13.94 -14.26 8.26
C ILE A 137 -14.50 -15.41 9.10
N LYS A 138 -13.87 -15.71 10.25
CA LYS A 138 -14.40 -16.69 11.19
C LYS A 138 -15.63 -16.08 11.86
N SER A 139 -16.80 -16.65 11.58
CA SER A 139 -18.06 -16.39 12.27
C SER A 139 -18.04 -16.92 13.68
#